data_AF-A0A947JF02-F1
#
_entry.id   AF-A0A947JF02-F1
#
_cell.length_a   1.000
_cell.length_b   1.000
_cell.length_c   1.000
_cell.angle_alpha   90.00
_cell.angle_beta   90.00
_cell.angle_gamma   90.00
#
_symmetry.space_group_name_H-M   'P 1'
#
loop_
_entity.id
_entity.type
_entity.pdbx_description
1 polymer ?
#
loop_
_entity_poly.entity_id
_entity_poly.type
_entity_poly.pdbx_seq_one_letter_code
_entity_poly.pdbx_strand_id
1 'polypeptide(L)'
;MSKIVPNSTPTPNFYYDELEWLLTSDEWKVLSYAVRRILGFEKGRDSTSATISLSTFEAGVSIADQETGELILLAHGCGLSRPKISAALGVLVKFRIMRRGRSTKNGRVWKLETDDTKIDFDGLA
;
A
#
# COMPACT_ATOMS: atom_id res chain seq x y z
N MET A 1 19.39 0.97 -21.40
CA MET A 1 19.06 -0.34 -20.80
C MET A 1 17.56 -0.45 -20.62
N SER A 2 16.96 -1.62 -20.86
CA SER A 2 15.54 -1.83 -20.55
C SER A 2 15.31 -1.61 -19.04
N LYS A 3 14.35 -0.77 -18.68
CA LYS A 3 13.90 -0.61 -17.29
C LYS A 3 12.98 -1.76 -16.85
N ILE A 4 12.47 -2.52 -17.82
CA ILE A 4 11.67 -3.71 -17.59
C ILE A 4 12.66 -4.87 -17.48
N VAL A 5 13.11 -5.10 -16.25
CA VAL A 5 13.88 -6.27 -15.85
C VAL A 5 13.00 -7.13 -14.95
N PRO A 6 13.12 -8.47 -14.95
CA PRO A 6 12.42 -9.32 -13.98
C PRO A 6 12.93 -9.07 -12.54
N ASN A 7 12.52 -7.96 -11.93
CA ASN A 7 12.70 -7.67 -10.51
C ASN A 7 11.35 -7.79 -9.81
N SER A 8 11.11 -8.90 -9.14
CA SER A 8 9.83 -9.15 -8.49
C SER A 8 9.73 -8.40 -7.16
N THR A 9 8.56 -7.83 -6.90
CA THR A 9 8.13 -7.56 -5.53
C THR A 9 7.47 -8.83 -5.02
N PRO A 10 7.92 -9.42 -3.90
CA PRO A 10 7.24 -10.56 -3.32
C PRO A 10 5.89 -10.08 -2.75
N THR A 11 4.81 -10.49 -3.39
CA THR A 11 3.44 -10.33 -2.88
C THR A 11 2.92 -11.72 -2.53
N PRO A 12 2.50 -11.98 -1.27
CA PRO A 12 1.88 -13.24 -0.91
C PRO A 12 0.67 -13.56 -1.80
N ASN A 13 0.61 -14.79 -2.32
CA ASN A 13 -0.44 -15.23 -3.24
C ASN A 13 -1.84 -15.03 -2.67
N PHE A 14 -2.00 -15.17 -1.35
CA PHE A 14 -3.23 -14.90 -0.61
C PHE A 14 -3.95 -13.61 -1.05
N TYR A 15 -3.21 -12.51 -1.28
CA TYR A 15 -3.84 -11.25 -1.70
C TYR A 15 -4.49 -11.34 -3.09
N TYR A 16 -3.87 -12.09 -4.01
CA TYR A 16 -4.43 -12.31 -5.35
C TYR A 16 -5.55 -13.36 -5.31
N ASP A 17 -5.27 -14.50 -4.69
CA ASP A 17 -6.14 -15.67 -4.72
C ASP A 17 -7.44 -15.45 -3.93
N GLU A 18 -7.36 -14.82 -2.76
CA GLU A 18 -8.49 -14.71 -1.84
C GLU A 18 -9.15 -13.32 -1.83
N LEU A 19 -8.42 -12.25 -2.16
CA LEU A 19 -8.93 -10.87 -1.98
C LEU A 19 -9.17 -10.11 -3.29
N GLU A 20 -8.42 -10.36 -4.36
CA GLU A 20 -8.53 -9.55 -5.59
C GLU A 20 -9.94 -9.60 -6.20
N TRP A 21 -10.59 -10.74 -6.16
CA TRP A 21 -11.94 -10.92 -6.73
C TRP A 21 -13.06 -10.34 -5.85
N LEU A 22 -12.83 -10.19 -4.54
CA LEU A 22 -13.78 -9.62 -3.58
C LEU A 22 -13.71 -8.09 -3.55
N LEU A 23 -12.53 -7.52 -3.78
CA LEU A 23 -12.30 -6.09 -3.67
C LEU A 23 -12.68 -5.36 -4.96
N THR A 24 -13.21 -4.14 -4.81
CA THR A 24 -13.38 -3.24 -5.94
C THR A 24 -12.02 -2.86 -6.53
N SER A 25 -12.00 -2.40 -7.78
CA SER A 25 -10.75 -1.96 -8.43
C SER A 25 -10.04 -0.83 -7.68
N ASP A 26 -10.78 0.05 -7.00
CA ASP A 26 -10.20 1.15 -6.22
C ASP A 26 -9.55 0.61 -4.93
N GLU A 27 -10.21 -0.32 -4.23
CA GLU A 27 -9.67 -0.98 -3.03
C GLU A 27 -8.43 -1.82 -3.36
N TRP A 28 -8.49 -2.60 -4.43
CA TRP A 28 -7.37 -3.41 -4.88
C TRP A 28 -6.14 -2.59 -5.24
N LYS A 29 -6.32 -1.46 -5.95
CA LYS A 29 -5.22 -0.53 -6.26
C LYS A 29 -4.56 0.02 -4.99
N VAL A 30 -5.36 0.34 -3.96
CA VAL A 30 -4.84 0.83 -2.69
C VAL A 30 -4.12 -0.28 -1.92
N LEU A 31 -4.70 -1.48 -1.86
CA LEU A 31 -4.11 -2.63 -1.17
C LEU A 31 -2.81 -3.07 -1.83
N SER A 32 -2.81 -3.30 -3.15
CA SER A 32 -1.62 -3.71 -3.90
C SER A 32 -0.48 -2.68 -3.78
N TYR A 33 -0.80 -1.38 -3.80
CA TYR A 33 0.16 -0.33 -3.51
C TYR A 33 0.73 -0.45 -2.10
N ALA A 34 -0.13 -0.60 -1.08
CA ALA A 34 0.29 -0.74 0.30
C ALA A 34 1.17 -1.99 0.52
N VAL A 35 0.79 -3.14 -0.06
CA VAL A 35 1.56 -4.39 -0.01
C VAL A 35 2.94 -4.19 -0.59
N ARG A 36 3.06 -3.61 -1.78
CA ARG A 36 4.35 -3.29 -2.40
C ARG A 36 5.19 -2.37 -1.51
N ARG A 37 4.58 -1.37 -0.89
CA ARG A 37 5.29 -0.43 0.00
C ARG A 37 5.75 -1.06 1.31
N ILE A 38 4.93 -1.93 1.90
CA ILE A 38 5.19 -2.56 3.20
C ILE A 38 6.21 -3.70 3.05
N LEU A 39 5.98 -4.61 2.12
CA LEU A 39 6.81 -5.81 1.97
C LEU A 39 8.03 -5.60 1.05
N GLY A 40 7.96 -4.64 0.13
CA GLY A 40 8.97 -4.46 -0.92
C GLY A 40 10.15 -3.54 -0.58
N PHE A 41 10.05 -2.68 0.44
CA PHE A 41 11.02 -1.60 0.67
C PHE A 41 11.59 -1.47 2.10
N GLU A 42 11.03 -2.17 3.09
CA GLU A 42 11.56 -2.13 4.46
C GLU A 42 12.88 -2.94 4.57
N LYS A 43 13.86 -2.38 5.29
CA LYS A 43 15.14 -3.05 5.55
C LYS A 43 14.93 -4.13 6.62
N GLY A 44 14.67 -5.35 6.15
CA GLY A 44 14.40 -6.52 6.99
C GLY A 44 13.10 -7.16 6.51
N ARG A 45 13.17 -8.40 6.03
CA ARG A 45 12.07 -9.10 5.34
C ARG A 45 10.85 -9.44 6.22
N ASP A 46 10.86 -9.03 7.48
CA ASP A 46 9.85 -9.40 8.49
C ASP A 46 8.89 -8.25 8.85
N SER A 47 9.05 -7.07 8.25
CA SER A 47 8.15 -5.95 8.56
C SER A 47 6.80 -6.13 7.84
N THR A 48 5.74 -6.26 8.62
CA THR A 48 4.35 -6.28 8.15
C THR A 48 3.69 -4.90 8.23
N SER A 49 4.49 -3.85 8.46
CA SER A 49 3.99 -2.47 8.58
C SER A 49 4.94 -1.43 7.98
N ALA A 50 4.40 -0.32 7.51
CA ALA A 50 5.16 0.84 7.06
C ALA A 50 4.43 2.15 7.37
N THR A 51 5.19 3.25 7.46
CA THR A 51 4.59 4.58 7.56
C THR A 51 4.30 5.12 6.16
N ILE A 52 3.03 5.34 5.84
CA ILE A 52 2.60 5.82 4.53
C ILE A 52 1.64 6.99 4.73
N SER A 53 1.94 8.12 4.09
CA SER A 53 1.08 9.30 4.08
C SER A 53 -0.01 9.18 3.01
N LEU A 54 -1.14 9.88 3.17
CA LEU A 54 -2.17 9.95 2.12
C LEU A 54 -1.65 10.59 0.83
N SER A 55 -0.75 11.58 0.93
CA SER A 55 -0.07 12.15 -0.24
C SER A 55 0.83 11.14 -0.94
N THR A 56 1.40 10.19 -0.21
CA THR A 56 2.18 9.10 -0.81
C THR A 56 1.29 8.14 -1.60
N PHE A 57 0.10 7.79 -1.08
CA PHE A 57 -0.87 7.02 -1.85
C PHE A 57 -1.33 7.77 -3.11
N GLU A 58 -1.56 9.07 -3.01
CA GLU A 58 -2.10 9.90 -4.10
C GLU A 58 -1.06 10.22 -5.18
N ALA A 59 0.06 10.83 -4.78
CA ALA A 59 1.07 11.37 -5.70
C ALA A 59 2.31 10.47 -5.83
N GLY A 60 2.55 9.56 -4.87
CA GLY A 60 3.71 8.69 -4.85
C GLY A 60 4.85 9.20 -3.97
N VAL A 61 6.07 8.79 -4.30
CA VAL A 61 7.30 9.13 -3.56
C VAL A 61 8.21 9.94 -4.45
N SER A 62 8.56 11.13 -3.99
CA SER A 62 9.58 11.98 -4.61
C SER A 62 10.65 12.36 -3.59
N ILE A 63 11.86 12.58 -4.08
CA ILE A 63 12.98 13.11 -3.29
C ILE A 63 13.46 14.41 -3.94
N ALA A 64 13.92 15.37 -3.15
CA ALA A 64 14.57 16.56 -3.69
C ALA A 64 15.99 16.19 -4.14
N ASP A 65 16.36 16.59 -5.34
CA ASP A 65 17.73 16.62 -5.81
C ASP A 65 18.56 17.52 -4.90
N GLN A 66 19.73 17.05 -4.48
CA GLN A 66 20.55 17.76 -3.49
C GLN A 66 21.27 18.98 -4.07
N GLU A 67 21.45 19.05 -5.39
CA GLU A 67 22.15 20.12 -6.07
C GLU A 67 21.17 21.15 -6.64
N THR A 68 20.09 20.70 -7.27
CA THR A 68 19.13 21.58 -7.96
C THR A 68 17.90 21.90 -7.13
N GLY A 69 17.58 21.09 -6.11
CA GLY A 69 16.34 21.18 -5.34
C GLY A 69 15.09 20.68 -6.08
N GLU A 70 15.24 20.17 -7.32
CA GLU A 70 14.12 19.64 -8.12
C GLU A 70 13.59 18.34 -7.50
N LEU A 71 12.27 18.12 -7.56
CA LEU A 71 11.68 16.88 -7.07
C LEU A 71 11.81 15.76 -8.11
N ILE A 72 12.63 14.75 -7.80
CA ILE A 72 12.78 13.53 -8.58
C ILE A 72 11.73 12.51 -8.11
N LEU A 73 10.85 12.12 -9.03
CA LEU A 73 9.85 11.08 -8.78
C LEU A 73 10.49 9.69 -8.78
N LEU A 74 10.39 8.97 -7.65
CA LEU A 74 10.90 7.61 -7.49
C LEU A 74 9.85 6.55 -7.81
N ALA A 75 8.59 6.80 -7.43
CA ALA A 75 7.48 5.90 -7.66
C ALA A 75 6.17 6.71 -7.71
N HIS A 76 5.29 6.36 -8.65
CA HIS A 76 3.95 6.92 -8.72
C HIS A 76 3.07 6.43 -7.56
N GLY A 77 2.00 7.17 -7.25
CA GLY A 77 0.94 6.73 -6.34
C GLY A 77 0.04 5.66 -6.96
N CYS A 78 -1.12 5.41 -6.35
CA CYS A 78 -2.09 4.40 -6.80
C CYS A 78 -3.06 4.90 -7.89
N GLY A 79 -2.90 6.15 -8.37
CA GLY A 79 -3.69 6.70 -9.47
C GLY A 79 -5.16 6.99 -9.14
N LEU A 80 -5.45 7.28 -7.87
CA LEU A 80 -6.80 7.58 -7.36
C LEU A 80 -6.81 8.95 -6.68
N SER A 81 -7.99 9.58 -6.61
CA SER A 81 -8.17 10.81 -5.85
C SER A 81 -8.16 10.53 -4.34
N ARG A 82 -7.77 11.53 -3.54
CA ARG A 82 -7.75 11.40 -2.08
C ARG A 82 -9.04 10.87 -1.44
N PRO A 83 -10.25 11.29 -1.85
CA PRO A 83 -11.49 10.74 -1.30
C PRO A 83 -11.63 9.23 -1.57
N LYS A 84 -11.31 8.78 -2.78
CA LYS A 84 -11.35 7.36 -3.16
C LYS A 84 -10.33 6.54 -2.35
N ILE A 85 -9.11 7.07 -2.20
CA ILE A 85 -8.06 6.45 -1.36
C ILE A 85 -8.55 6.32 0.09
N SER A 86 -9.12 7.39 0.65
CA SER A 86 -9.60 7.37 2.03
C SER A 86 -10.76 6.41 2.24
N ALA A 87 -11.67 6.30 1.26
CA ALA A 87 -12.78 5.34 1.29
C ALA A 87 -12.26 3.90 1.24
N ALA A 88 -11.38 3.58 0.29
CA ALA A 88 -10.74 2.27 0.17
C ALA A 88 -9.97 1.87 1.44
N LEU A 89 -9.15 2.77 2.00
CA LEU A 89 -8.48 2.56 3.29
C LEU A 89 -9.46 2.44 4.46
N GLY A 90 -10.69 2.92 4.32
CA GLY A 90 -11.78 2.68 5.27
C GLY A 90 -12.25 1.24 5.20
N VAL A 91 -12.54 0.75 4.00
CA VAL A 91 -13.01 -0.61 3.74
C VAL A 91 -11.97 -1.66 4.14
N LEU A 92 -10.72 -1.50 3.71
CA LEU A 92 -9.63 -2.43 4.05
C LEU A 92 -9.40 -2.54 5.56
N VAL A 93 -9.70 -1.48 6.32
CA VAL A 93 -9.63 -1.48 7.79
C VAL A 93 -10.87 -2.07 8.42
N LYS A 94 -12.05 -1.74 7.89
CA LYS A 94 -13.34 -2.29 8.33
C LYS A 94 -13.30 -3.82 8.32
N PHE A 95 -12.81 -4.42 7.23
CA PHE A 95 -12.74 -5.87 7.05
C PHE A 95 -11.42 -6.50 7.52
N ARG A 96 -10.63 -5.73 8.28
CA ARG A 96 -9.40 -6.18 8.94
C ARG A 96 -8.29 -6.72 8.02
N ILE A 97 -8.35 -6.43 6.72
CA ILE A 97 -7.24 -6.68 5.77
C ILE A 97 -6.03 -5.80 6.13
N MET A 98 -6.28 -4.58 6.59
CA MET A 98 -5.28 -3.63 7.06
C MET A 98 -5.63 -3.06 8.43
N ARG A 99 -4.62 -2.59 9.16
CA ARG A 99 -4.78 -1.89 10.44
C ARG A 99 -4.18 -0.49 10.40
N ARG A 100 -4.91 0.46 10.96
CA ARG A 100 -4.43 1.82 11.24
C ARG A 100 -3.64 1.83 12.55
N GLY A 101 -2.37 2.15 12.46
CA GLY A 101 -1.53 2.45 13.62
C GLY A 101 -1.50 3.94 13.95
N ARG A 102 -0.48 4.32 14.73
CA ARG A 102 -0.23 5.71 15.15
C ARG A 102 -0.01 6.65 13.98
N SER A 103 -0.41 7.91 14.16
CA SER A 103 -0.04 9.00 13.26
C SER A 103 1.36 9.52 13.60
N THR A 104 2.10 9.95 12.60
CA THR A 104 3.45 10.53 12.71
C THR A 104 3.53 11.77 11.81
N LYS A 105 4.61 12.55 11.94
CA LYS A 105 4.89 13.68 11.04
C LYS A 105 5.01 13.29 9.56
N ASN A 106 5.34 12.03 9.27
CA ASN A 106 5.58 11.51 7.92
C ASN A 106 4.39 10.73 7.35
N GLY A 107 3.25 10.72 8.05
CA GLY A 107 2.08 9.93 7.68
C GLY A 107 1.65 8.98 8.78
N ARG A 108 0.91 7.93 8.43
CA ARG A 108 0.34 6.99 9.39
C ARG A 108 0.99 5.63 9.23
N VAL A 109 1.17 4.93 10.35
CA VAL A 109 1.60 3.53 10.33
C VAL A 109 0.44 2.68 9.81
N TRP A 110 0.68 1.92 8.76
CA TRP A 110 -0.25 0.93 8.21
C TRP A 110 0.37 -0.45 8.38
N LYS A 111 -0.43 -1.40 8.85
CA LYS A 111 -0.01 -2.80 9.05
C LYS A 111 -0.93 -3.73 8.27
N LEU A 112 -0.36 -4.69 7.55
CA LEU A 112 -1.12 -5.77 6.92
C LEU A 112 -1.60 -6.77 7.98
N GLU A 113 -2.76 -7.37 7.78
CA GLU A 113 -3.11 -8.58 8.52
C GLU A 113 -2.44 -9.79 7.90
N THR A 114 -1.77 -10.58 8.73
CA THR A 114 -1.03 -11.79 8.30
C THR A 114 -1.65 -13.07 8.85
N ASP A 115 -2.75 -12.94 9.58
CA ASP A 115 -3.56 -14.02 10.10
C ASP A 115 -4.93 -13.91 9.41
N ASP A 116 -5.11 -14.75 8.39
CA ASP A 116 -6.29 -14.80 7.53
C ASP A 116 -7.58 -15.08 8.30
N THR A 117 -7.50 -15.84 9.41
CA THR A 117 -8.65 -16.13 10.29
C THR A 117 -9.27 -14.87 10.92
N LYS A 118 -8.56 -13.75 10.91
CA LYS A 118 -9.06 -12.46 11.44
C LYS A 118 -9.76 -11.60 10.41
N ILE A 119 -9.58 -11.89 9.12
CA ILE A 119 -10.18 -11.14 8.02
C ILE A 119 -11.68 -11.44 7.98
N ASP A 120 -12.47 -10.38 7.83
CA ASP A 120 -13.93 -10.48 7.74
C ASP A 120 -14.35 -10.69 6.28
N PHE A 121 -14.25 -11.94 5.84
CA PHE A 121 -14.63 -12.34 4.48
C PHE A 121 -16.14 -12.28 4.24
N ASP A 122 -16.95 -12.61 5.24
CA ASP A 122 -18.40 -12.57 5.14
C ASP A 122 -18.91 -11.15 4.86
N GLY A 123 -18.23 -10.13 5.38
CA GLY A 123 -18.55 -8.73 5.12
C GLY A 123 -18.10 -8.21 3.75
N LEU A 124 -17.23 -8.93 3.05
CA LEU A 124 -16.71 -8.57 1.71
C LEU A 124 -17.56 -9.14 0.56
N ALA A 125 -18.40 -10.15 0.83
CA ALA A 125 -19.24 -10.85 -0.14
C ALA A 125 -20.61 -10.16 -0.38
#